data_AF-A0A521FF92-F1
#
_entry.id   AF-A0A521FF92-F1
#
_cell.length_a   1.000
_cell.length_b   1.000
_cell.length_c   1.000
_cell.angle_alpha   90.00
_cell.angle_beta   90.00
_cell.angle_gamma   90.00
#
_symmetry.space_group_name_H-M   'P 1'
#
loop_
_entity.id
_entity.type
_entity.pdbx_description
1 polymer ?
#
loop_
_entity_poly.entity_id
_entity_poly.type
_entity_poly.pdbx_seq_one_letter_code
_entity_poly.pdbx_strand_id
1 'polypeptide(L)' 'MITYLAVLKKDINLKKLEALLKNKKIRLAAHYTTIGVVKLESSIPVSETDFKEYFISIEEEKDNLTI' A
#
# COMPACT_ATOMS: atom_id res chain seq x y z
N MET A 1 -13.91 1.67 4.67
CA MET A 1 -12.50 1.99 4.36
C MET A 1 -11.93 0.74 3.74
N ILE A 2 -11.32 0.82 2.57
CA ILE A 2 -10.70 -0.34 1.94
C ILE A 2 -9.26 -0.39 2.41
N THR A 3 -8.85 -1.58 2.80
CA THR A 3 -7.54 -1.84 3.35
C THR A 3 -6.72 -2.63 2.36
N TYR A 4 -5.46 -2.27 2.19
CA TYR A 4 -4.54 -2.91 1.28
C TYR A 4 -3.23 -3.23 1.98
N LEU A 5 -2.62 -4.35 1.63
CA LEU A 5 -1.26 -4.71 1.99
C LEU A 5 -0.39 -4.59 0.74
N ALA A 6 0.62 -3.74 0.82
CA ALA A 6 1.53 -3.49 -0.30
C ALA A 6 2.96 -3.86 0.08
N VAL A 7 3.60 -4.70 -0.73
CA VAL A 7 4.99 -5.10 -0.53
C VAL A 7 5.89 -4.04 -1.18
N LEU A 8 6.78 -3.44 -0.39
CA LEU A 8 7.74 -2.44 -0.87
C LEU A 8 8.81 -3.09 -1.76
N LYS A 9 9.18 -2.40 -2.83
CA LYS A 9 10.41 -2.73 -3.56
C LYS A 9 11.64 -2.45 -2.70
N LYS A 10 12.71 -3.22 -2.91
CA LYS A 10 14.03 -2.87 -2.36
C LYS A 10 14.47 -1.54 -2.98
N ASP A 11 15.06 -0.67 -2.16
CA ASP A 11 15.59 0.64 -2.57
C ASP A 11 14.55 1.71 -2.95
N ILE A 12 13.35 1.67 -2.37
CA ILE A 12 12.36 2.73 -2.62
C ILE A 12 12.61 3.99 -1.80
N ASN A 13 12.31 5.14 -2.41
CA ASN A 13 12.31 6.41 -1.70
C ASN A 13 10.97 6.61 -0.96
N LEU A 14 10.95 6.23 0.32
CA LEU A 14 9.77 6.36 1.19
C LEU A 14 9.19 7.78 1.22
N LYS A 15 10.03 8.83 1.20
CA LYS A 15 9.54 10.22 1.18
C LYS A 15 8.72 10.53 -0.07
N LYS A 16 9.14 10.05 -1.23
CA LYS A 16 8.38 10.20 -2.49
C LYS A 16 7.08 9.40 -2.44
N LEU A 17 7.14 8.18 -1.91
CA LEU A 17 5.95 7.34 -1.74
C LEU A 17 4.92 8.03 -0.84
N GLU A 18 5.33 8.54 0.32
CA GLU A 18 4.44 9.26 1.24
C GLU A 18 3.78 10.48 0.60
N ALA A 19 4.53 11.26 -0.19
CA ALA A 19 3.98 12.39 -0.93
C ALA A 19 2.93 11.95 -1.95
N LEU A 20 3.18 10.85 -2.67
CA LEU A 20 2.27 10.31 -3.68
C LEU A 20 1.00 9.72 -3.04
N LEU A 21 1.14 9.00 -1.92
CA LEU A 21 0.01 8.50 -1.12
C LEU A 21 -0.87 9.66 -0.63
N LYS A 22 -0.26 10.71 -0.05
CA LYS A 22 -1.00 11.92 0.38
C LYS A 22 -1.72 12.59 -0.78
N ASN A 23 -1.08 12.72 -1.95
CA ASN A 23 -1.69 13.32 -3.13
C ASN A 23 -2.92 12.52 -3.61
N LYS A 24 -2.85 11.19 -3.55
CA LYS A 24 -3.97 10.29 -3.89
C LYS A 24 -4.96 10.08 -2.73
N LYS A 25 -4.83 10.81 -1.61
CA LYS A 25 -5.65 10.68 -0.39
C LYS A 25 -5.66 9.26 0.21
N ILE A 26 -4.54 8.54 0.06
CA ILE A 26 -4.33 7.23 0.65
C ILE A 26 -3.55 7.41 1.95
N ARG A 27 -4.03 6.76 3.01
CA ARG A 27 -3.39 6.77 4.32
C ARG A 27 -2.47 5.56 4.43
N LEU A 28 -1.24 5.78 4.90
CA LEU A 28 -0.35 4.70 5.32
C LEU A 28 -0.68 4.35 6.77
N ALA A 29 -1.30 3.20 6.99
CA ALA A 29 -1.82 2.75 8.27
C ALA A 29 -0.75 2.05 9.12
N ALA A 30 0.10 1.25 8.49
CA ALA A 30 1.20 0.56 9.15
C ALA A 30 2.40 0.37 8.20
N HIS A 31 3.58 0.20 8.79
CA HIS A 31 4.79 -0.15 8.07
C HIS A 31 5.52 -1.28 8.80
N TYR A 32 5.49 -2.46 8.20
CA TYR A 32 6.18 -3.66 8.65
C TYR A 32 7.60 -3.69 8.07
N THR A 33 8.49 -2.89 8.64
CA THR A 33 9.88 -2.73 8.20
C THR A 33 10.65 -4.05 8.10
N THR A 34 10.39 -5.00 9.00
CA THR A 34 11.05 -6.32 9.02
C THR A 34 10.82 -7.14 7.76
N ILE A 35 9.65 -7.00 7.14
CA ILE A 35 9.26 -7.74 5.92
C ILE A 35 9.10 -6.82 4.70
N GLY A 36 9.33 -5.52 4.87
CA GLY A 36 9.18 -4.53 3.81
C GLY A 36 7.75 -4.41 3.30
N VAL A 37 6.74 -4.53 4.17
CA VAL A 37 5.32 -4.42 3.78
C VAL A 37 4.72 -3.18 4.42
N VAL A 38 3.82 -2.49 3.72
CA VAL A 38 3.03 -1.38 4.26
C VAL A 38 1.55 -1.68 4.17
N LYS A 39 0.80 -1.23 5.18
CA LYS A 39 -0.66 -1.26 5.20
C LYS A 39 -1.17 0.09 4.72
N LEU A 40 -2.01 0.08 3.70
CA LEU A 40 -2.62 1.27 3.12
C LEU A 40 -4.12 1.23 3.41
N GLU A 41 -4.68 2.37 3.75
CA GLU A 41 -6.11 2.57 3.90
C GLU A 41 -6.55 3.66 2.93
N SER A 42 -7.58 3.36 2.16
CA SER A 42 -8.11 4.29 1.17
C SER A 42 -9.63 4.22 1.11
N SER A 43 -10.25 5.36 0.83
CA SER A 43 -11.68 5.42 0.51
C SER A 43 -11.96 5.08 -0.96
N ILE A 44 -10.92 5.08 -1.80
CA ILE A 44 -10.99 4.75 -3.22
C ILE A 44 -10.14 3.50 -3.52
N PRO A 45 -10.48 2.72 -4.56
CA PRO A 45 -9.70 1.55 -4.96
C PRO A 45 -8.25 1.94 -5.26
N VAL A 46 -7.31 1.19 -4.69
CA VAL A 46 -5.87 1.36 -4.97
C VAL A 46 -5.48 0.36 -6.04
N SER A 47 -5.14 0.84 -7.23
CA SER A 47 -4.63 0.00 -8.31
C SER A 47 -3.12 -0.20 -8.19
N GLU A 48 -2.66 -1.44 -8.32
CA GLU A 48 -1.23 -1.77 -8.37
C GLU A 48 -0.48 -0.98 -9.46
N THR A 49 -1.11 -0.76 -10.61
CA THR A 49 -0.55 -0.03 -11.75
C THR A 49 -0.12 1.38 -11.41
N ASP A 50 -0.82 2.07 -10.52
CA ASP A 50 -0.48 3.43 -10.07
C ASP A 50 0.78 3.48 -9.20
N PHE A 51 1.20 2.34 -8.65
CA PHE A 51 2.30 2.25 -7.69
C PHE A 51 3.33 1.17 -8.04
N LYS A 52 3.30 0.64 -9.26
CA LYS A 52 4.23 -0.40 -9.74
C LYS A 52 5.70 0.02 -9.58
N GLU A 53 6.00 1.30 -9.50
CA GLU A 53 7.35 1.82 -9.23
C GLU A 53 7.79 1.66 -7.77
N TYR A 54 6.85 1.62 -6.83
CA TYR A 54 7.10 1.59 -5.38
C TYR A 54 6.78 0.24 -4.74
N PHE A 55 5.76 -0.45 -5.23
CA PHE A 55 5.32 -1.72 -4.69
C PHE A 55 5.64 -2.86 -5.66
N ILE A 56 6.01 -4.00 -5.09
CA ILE A 56 6.13 -5.28 -5.80
C ILE A 56 4.73 -5.81 -6.11
N SER A 57 3.85 -5.76 -5.11
CA SER A 57 2.46 -6.19 -5.21
C SER A 57 1.59 -5.39 -4.25
N ILE A 58 0.32 -5.22 -4.61
CA ILE A 58 -0.72 -4.67 -3.72
C ILE A 58 -1.88 -5.66 -3.66
N GLU A 59 -2.18 -6.14 -2.47
CA GLU A 59 -3.34 -6.99 -2.23
C GLU A 59 -4.38 -6.24 -1.41
N GLU A 60 -5.64 -6.31 -1.83
CA GLU A 60 -6.77 -5.84 -1.03
C GLU A 60 -6.99 -6.83 0.10
N GLU A 61 -7.06 -6.34 1.34
CA GLU A 61 -7.50 -7.10 2.51
C GLU A 61 -9.00 -7.34 2.35
N LYS A 62 -9.36 -8.33 1.53
CA LYS A 62 -10.73 -8.83 1.41
C LYS A 62 -10.99 -9.74 2.59
N ASP A 63 -11.99 -9.38 3.39
CA ASP A 63 -12.52 -10.14 4.55
C ASP A 63 -13.14 -11.50 4.16
N ASN A 64 -12.70 -12.11 3.06
CA ASN A 64 -13.22 -13.36 2.51
C ASN A 64 -12.57 -14.60 3.16
N LEU A 65 -12.27 -14.55 4.45
CA LEU A 65 -12.08 -15.75 5.26
C LEU A 65 -13.45 -16.21 5.79
N THR A 66 -14.38 -16.51 4.88
CA THR A 66 -15.49 -17.40 5.20
C THR A 66 -14.92 -18.82 5.17
N ILE A 67 -14.53 -19.33 6.34
CA ILE A 67 -14.35 -20.77 6.57
C ILE A 67 -15.73 -21.39 6.80
#